data_AF-A0AAD9VSI4-F1
#
_entry.id   AF-A0AAD9VSI4-F1
#
_cell.length_a   1.000
_cell.length_b   1.000
_cell.length_c   1.000
_cell.angle_alpha   90.00
_cell.angle_beta   90.00
_cell.angle_gamma   90.00
#
_symmetry.space_group_name_H-M   'P 1'
#
loop_
_entity.id
_entity.type
_entity.pdbx_description
1 polymer ?
#
loop_
_entity_poly.entity_id
_entity_poly.type
_entity_poly.pdbx_seq_one_letter_code
_entity_poly.pdbx_strand_id
1 'polypeptide(L)'
;MKGFYLILCACFAVFITIESKEAVKKYTETLSNEHADRNVCRNASGITTEFIENLNKTEEELEAPEMEETRHKVGCYISCLMQEKEIMSGSEIQVQKIIDMLKSLMDSNEKASQETVNIITGVVQDCGKQVENMTNACEIGWKFGKCTGKILAF
;
A
#
# COMPACT_ATOMS: atom_id res chain seq x y z
N MET A 1 4.99 -18.79 -36.14
CA MET A 1 4.03 -17.80 -35.63
C MET A 1 3.70 -17.90 -34.13
N LYS A 2 3.96 -19.02 -33.42
CA LYS A 2 3.73 -19.14 -31.96
C LYS A 2 4.75 -18.37 -31.09
N GLY A 3 6.00 -18.24 -31.54
CA GLY A 3 7.05 -17.53 -30.80
C GLY A 3 6.88 -16.01 -30.72
N PHE A 4 6.25 -15.38 -31.73
CA PHE A 4 6.00 -13.94 -31.74
C PHE A 4 4.94 -13.53 -30.71
N TYR A 5 3.96 -14.40 -30.45
CA TYR A 5 2.88 -14.18 -29.49
C TYR A 5 3.37 -14.24 -28.03
N LEU A 6 4.33 -15.13 -27.74
CA LEU A 6 4.97 -15.23 -26.42
C LEU A 6 5.84 -14.01 -26.10
N ILE A 7 6.56 -13.48 -27.08
CA ILE A 7 7.38 -12.26 -26.92
C ILE A 7 6.49 -11.04 -26.68
N LEU A 8 5.39 -10.91 -27.43
CA LEU A 8 4.39 -9.86 -27.19
C LEU A 8 3.77 -9.96 -25.79
N CYS A 9 3.33 -11.16 -25.37
CA CYS A 9 2.72 -11.37 -24.07
C CYS A 9 3.68 -11.05 -22.90
N ALA A 10 4.97 -11.39 -23.03
CA ALA A 10 5.98 -11.05 -22.04
C ALA A 10 6.24 -9.53 -21.97
N CYS A 11 6.26 -8.83 -23.11
CA CYS A 11 6.41 -7.37 -23.11
C CYS A 11 5.20 -6.68 -22.45
N PHE A 12 3.97 -7.11 -22.73
CA PHE A 12 2.77 -6.56 -22.10
C PHE A 12 2.78 -6.72 -20.58
N ALA A 13 3.16 -7.91 -20.07
CA ALA A 13 3.28 -8.14 -18.63
C ALA A 13 4.33 -7.21 -17.98
N VAL A 14 5.46 -6.95 -18.67
CA VAL A 14 6.49 -6.02 -18.19
C VAL A 14 6.02 -4.56 -18.22
N PHE A 15 5.20 -4.14 -19.19
CA PHE A 15 4.64 -2.79 -19.19
C PHE A 15 3.61 -2.57 -18.07
N ILE A 16 2.73 -3.55 -17.84
CA ILE A 16 1.73 -3.51 -16.75
C ILE A 16 2.42 -3.39 -15.38
N THR A 17 3.53 -4.08 -15.17
CA THR A 17 4.31 -4.07 -13.91
C THR A 17 5.10 -2.77 -13.68
N ILE A 18 5.37 -1.98 -14.71
CA ILE A 18 6.05 -0.67 -14.57
C ILE A 18 5.02 0.42 -14.27
N GLU A 19 3.85 0.39 -14.90
CA GLU A 19 2.76 1.36 -14.70
C GLU A 19 2.19 1.32 -13.29
N SER A 20 1.95 0.11 -12.76
CA SER A 20 1.49 -0.10 -11.38
C SER A 20 2.43 0.54 -10.37
N LYS A 21 3.74 0.39 -10.56
CA LYS A 21 4.76 0.89 -9.63
C LYS A 21 4.79 2.41 -9.54
N GLU A 22 4.64 3.13 -10.64
CA GLU A 22 4.65 4.60 -10.61
C GLU A 22 3.41 5.17 -9.92
N ALA A 23 2.22 4.61 -10.20
CA ALA A 23 0.99 5.02 -9.54
C ALA A 23 1.01 4.71 -8.02
N VAL A 24 1.49 3.53 -7.63
CA VAL A 24 1.62 3.16 -6.22
C VAL A 24 2.70 3.98 -5.53
N LYS A 25 3.81 4.28 -6.21
CA LYS A 25 4.84 5.17 -5.68
C LYS A 25 4.26 6.56 -5.40
N LYS A 26 3.55 7.15 -6.36
CA LYS A 26 2.90 8.46 -6.20
C LYS A 26 1.83 8.46 -5.12
N TYR A 27 1.11 7.35 -4.95
CA TYR A 27 0.16 7.15 -3.85
C TYR A 27 0.87 7.09 -2.49
N THR A 28 1.93 6.28 -2.39
CA THR A 28 2.74 6.14 -1.17
C THR A 28 3.38 7.48 -0.78
N GLU A 29 3.89 8.21 -1.77
CA GLU A 29 4.35 9.58 -1.61
C GLU A 29 3.20 10.47 -1.14
N THR A 30 2.04 10.49 -1.79
CA THR A 30 0.88 11.31 -1.38
C THR A 30 0.42 11.03 0.05
N LEU A 31 0.34 9.75 0.43
CA LEU A 31 0.01 9.31 1.79
C LEU A 31 1.05 9.79 2.81
N SER A 32 2.31 9.89 2.38
CA SER A 32 3.45 10.24 3.22
C SER A 32 3.88 11.71 3.09
N ASN A 33 3.35 12.53 2.18
CA ASN A 33 4.08 13.69 1.66
C ASN A 33 4.03 14.94 2.54
N GLU A 34 3.08 15.05 3.44
CA GLU A 34 3.08 16.16 4.39
C GLU A 34 4.08 15.85 5.49
N HIS A 35 5.20 16.59 5.49
CA HIS A 35 6.24 16.47 6.52
C HIS A 35 5.66 16.59 7.95
N ALA A 36 4.57 17.35 8.10
CA ALA A 36 3.82 17.46 9.34
C ALA A 36 3.20 16.11 9.74
N ASP A 37 2.39 15.50 8.88
CA ASP A 37 1.73 14.21 9.10
C ASP A 37 2.74 13.10 9.40
N ARG A 38 3.86 13.05 8.67
CA ARG A 38 4.93 12.09 8.94
C ARG A 38 5.48 12.21 10.34
N ASN A 39 5.77 13.42 10.78
CA ASN A 39 6.37 13.65 12.09
C ASN A 39 5.35 13.40 13.20
N VAL A 40 4.08 13.81 13.01
CA VAL A 40 2.97 13.51 13.93
C VAL A 40 2.81 12.01 14.10
N CYS A 41 2.66 11.27 12.99
CA CYS A 41 2.47 9.83 13.03
C CYS A 41 3.69 9.06 13.52
N ARG A 42 4.90 9.52 13.20
CA ARG A 42 6.15 8.94 13.69
C ARG A 42 6.26 9.07 15.22
N ASN A 43 5.96 10.25 15.75
CA ASN A 43 5.98 10.49 17.18
C ASN A 43 4.88 9.67 17.89
N ALA A 44 3.69 9.59 17.30
CA ALA A 44 2.56 8.83 17.87
C ALA A 44 2.81 7.32 17.89
N SER A 45 3.48 6.77 16.87
CA SER A 45 3.78 5.33 16.78
C SER A 45 5.08 4.92 17.48
N GLY A 46 5.91 5.88 17.92
CA GLY A 46 7.22 5.61 18.51
C GLY A 46 8.24 5.04 17.50
N ILE A 47 7.98 5.18 16.20
CA ILE A 47 8.94 4.85 15.15
C ILE A 47 10.01 5.93 15.09
N THR A 48 11.27 5.56 14.86
CA THR A 48 12.34 6.50 14.55
C THR A 48 12.68 6.45 13.06
N THR A 49 13.35 7.47 12.53
CA THR A 49 13.86 7.42 11.15
C THR A 49 14.80 6.22 10.98
N GLU A 50 15.67 6.00 11.97
CA GLU A 50 16.59 4.86 12.04
C GLU A 50 15.85 3.51 12.03
N PHE A 51 14.69 3.41 12.69
CA PHE A 51 13.86 2.22 12.64
C PHE A 51 13.36 1.92 11.23
N ILE A 52 12.93 2.94 10.48
CA ILE A 52 12.46 2.78 9.08
C ILE A 52 13.64 2.40 8.17
N GLU A 53 14.77 3.09 8.30
CA GLU A 53 15.96 2.86 7.48
C GLU A 53 16.56 1.47 7.70
N ASN A 54 16.45 0.93 8.92
CA ASN A 54 16.93 -0.39 9.28
C ASN A 54 15.88 -1.50 9.09
N LEU A 55 14.67 -1.17 8.60
CA LEU A 55 13.61 -2.14 8.34
C LEU A 55 13.85 -2.88 7.01
N ASN A 56 15.01 -3.54 6.90
CA ASN A 56 15.36 -4.38 5.75
C ASN A 56 15.11 -5.85 6.11
N LYS A 57 13.82 -6.20 6.18
CA LYS A 57 13.35 -7.53 6.57
C LYS A 57 12.42 -8.09 5.50
N THR A 58 12.58 -9.38 5.21
CA THR A 58 11.64 -10.12 4.39
C THR A 58 10.28 -10.22 5.06
N GLU A 59 9.23 -10.52 4.29
CA GLU A 59 7.89 -10.75 4.83
C GLU A 59 7.90 -11.85 5.89
N GLU A 60 8.63 -12.95 5.65
CA GLU A 60 8.74 -14.08 6.57
C GLU A 60 9.40 -13.67 7.90
N GLU A 61 10.50 -12.90 7.83
CA GLU A 61 11.14 -12.37 9.04
C GLU A 61 10.21 -11.43 9.81
N LEU A 62 9.42 -10.61 9.12
CA LEU A 62 8.47 -9.70 9.75
C LEU A 62 7.32 -10.42 10.44
N GLU A 63 7.01 -11.67 10.09
CA GLU A 63 5.98 -12.49 10.74
C GLU A 63 6.51 -13.25 11.98
N ALA A 64 7.81 -13.25 12.20
CA ALA A 64 8.41 -13.94 13.35
C ALA A 64 7.89 -13.38 14.69
N PRO A 65 7.69 -14.19 15.74
CA PRO A 65 7.15 -13.73 17.03
C PRO A 65 7.91 -12.55 17.64
N GLU A 66 9.24 -12.54 17.53
CA GLU A 66 10.13 -11.47 18.00
C GLU A 66 9.89 -10.11 17.30
N MET A 67 9.21 -10.12 16.16
CA MET A 67 8.88 -8.92 15.39
C MET A 67 7.49 -8.36 15.73
N GLU A 68 6.79 -8.90 16.73
CA GLU A 68 5.45 -8.43 17.12
C GLU A 68 5.40 -6.93 17.43
N GLU A 69 6.35 -6.42 18.22
CA GLU A 69 6.41 -4.99 18.55
C GLU A 69 6.68 -4.15 17.29
N THR A 70 7.56 -4.63 16.40
CA THR A 70 7.85 -3.98 15.12
C THR A 70 6.60 -3.90 14.26
N ARG A 71 5.88 -5.02 14.08
CA ARG A 71 4.62 -5.06 13.31
C ARG A 71 3.59 -4.12 13.91
N HIS A 72 3.47 -4.10 15.23
CA HIS A 72 2.55 -3.21 15.92
C HIS A 72 2.87 -1.74 15.64
N LYS A 73 4.14 -1.32 15.82
CA LYS A 73 4.59 0.06 15.56
C LYS A 73 4.37 0.47 14.10
N VAL A 74 4.75 -0.39 13.15
CA VAL A 74 4.54 -0.15 11.70
C VAL A 74 3.06 -0.04 11.39
N GLY A 75 2.24 -0.95 11.93
CA GLY A 75 0.80 -0.91 11.77
C GLY A 75 0.17 0.38 12.30
N CYS A 76 0.58 0.84 13.48
CA CYS A 76 0.11 2.11 14.05
C CYS A 76 0.53 3.31 13.19
N TYR A 77 1.76 3.31 12.68
CA TYR A 77 2.23 4.38 11.79
C TYR A 77 1.41 4.45 10.50
N ILE A 78 1.17 3.31 9.85
CA ILE A 78 0.34 3.23 8.64
C ILE A 78 -1.09 3.70 8.94
N SER A 79 -1.68 3.23 10.04
CA SER A 79 -3.03 3.62 10.44
C SER A 79 -3.15 5.12 10.70
N CYS A 80 -2.17 5.72 11.36
CA CYS A 80 -2.14 7.16 11.57
C CYS A 80 -2.12 7.93 10.25
N LEU A 81 -1.25 7.54 9.30
CA LEU A 81 -1.21 8.18 7.97
C LEU A 81 -2.55 8.05 7.24
N MET A 82 -3.22 6.90 7.36
CA MET A 82 -4.55 6.68 6.79
C MET A 82 -5.61 7.58 7.44
N GLN A 83 -5.52 7.82 8.75
CA GLN A 83 -6.42 8.72 9.46
C GLN A 83 -6.19 10.19 9.09
N GLU A 84 -4.93 10.63 9.00
CA GLU A 84 -4.58 12.00 8.56
C GLU A 84 -5.06 12.29 7.13
N LYS A 85 -5.07 11.28 6.25
CA LYS A 85 -5.66 11.41 4.89
C LYS A 85 -7.16 11.13 4.85
N GLU A 86 -7.78 10.94 6.01
CA GLU A 86 -9.21 10.67 6.17
C GLU A 86 -9.67 9.48 5.30
N ILE A 87 -8.77 8.52 5.03
CA ILE A 87 -9.08 7.24 4.36
C ILE A 87 -9.30 6.13 5.39
N MET A 88 -9.16 6.45 6.68
CA MET A 88 -9.53 5.61 7.81
C MET A 88 -10.20 6.47 8.88
N SER A 89 -11.27 5.97 9.50
CA SER A 89 -11.93 6.59 10.64
C SER A 89 -11.98 5.60 11.79
N GLY A 90 -11.19 5.84 12.83
CA GLY A 90 -11.00 4.86 13.90
C GLY A 90 -10.42 3.55 13.34
N SER A 91 -11.24 2.50 13.32
CA SER A 91 -10.90 1.17 12.79
C SER A 91 -11.55 0.84 11.43
N GLU A 92 -12.21 1.80 10.79
CA GLU A 92 -12.88 1.58 9.51
C GLU A 92 -12.06 2.18 8.36
N ILE A 93 -11.71 1.36 7.35
CA ILE A 93 -11.03 1.83 6.14
C ILE A 93 -12.07 2.25 5.09
N GLN A 94 -11.91 3.45 4.56
CA GLN A 94 -12.67 3.98 3.44
C GLN A 94 -12.10 3.47 2.11
N VAL A 95 -12.33 2.19 1.82
CA VAL A 95 -11.80 1.48 0.63
C VAL A 95 -12.09 2.24 -0.66
N GLN A 96 -13.30 2.79 -0.79
CA GLN A 96 -13.70 3.54 -1.98
C GLN A 96 -12.87 4.81 -2.17
N LYS A 97 -12.55 5.53 -1.08
CA LYS A 97 -11.73 6.74 -1.13
C LYS A 97 -10.30 6.42 -1.60
N ILE A 98 -9.75 5.30 -1.17
CA ILE A 98 -8.43 4.81 -1.66
C ILE A 98 -8.49 4.51 -3.16
N ILE A 99 -9.54 3.84 -3.62
CA ILE A 99 -9.75 3.53 -5.05
C ILE A 99 -9.84 4.82 -5.87
N ASP A 100 -10.61 5.81 -5.41
CA ASP A 100 -10.81 7.07 -6.12
C ASP A 100 -9.51 7.87 -6.20
N MET A 101 -8.72 7.90 -5.12
CA MET A 101 -7.38 8.49 -5.11
C MET A 101 -6.45 7.78 -6.12
N LEU A 102 -6.42 6.44 -6.12
CA LEU A 102 -5.58 5.66 -7.04
C LEU A 102 -5.97 5.90 -8.51
N LYS A 103 -7.27 5.94 -8.81
CA LYS A 103 -7.76 6.29 -10.15
C LYS A 103 -7.33 7.70 -10.57
N SER A 104 -7.51 8.69 -9.69
CA SER A 104 -7.09 10.07 -9.98
C SER A 104 -5.59 10.18 -10.27
N LEU A 105 -4.75 9.43 -9.54
CA LEU A 105 -3.31 9.37 -9.78
C LEU A 105 -2.97 8.69 -11.10
N MET A 106 -3.70 7.63 -11.48
CA MET A 106 -3.50 6.90 -12.74
C MET A 106 -3.98 7.68 -13.96
N ASP A 107 -5.14 8.35 -13.86
CA ASP A 107 -5.68 9.22 -14.93
C ASP A 107 -4.70 10.37 -15.23
N SER A 108 -4.02 10.89 -14.19
CA SER A 108 -3.00 11.93 -14.35
C SER A 108 -1.72 11.47 -15.06
N ASN A 109 -1.54 10.15 -15.27
CA ASN A 109 -0.30 9.58 -15.78
C ASN A 109 -0.36 9.18 -17.27
N GLU A 110 -1.47 9.42 -17.99
CA GLU A 110 -1.73 9.12 -19.43
C GLU A 110 -1.41 7.68 -19.93
N LYS A 111 -0.82 6.84 -19.09
CA LYS A 111 -0.20 5.55 -19.45
C LYS A 111 -0.81 4.36 -18.73
N ALA A 112 -1.57 4.57 -17.65
CA ALA A 112 -2.16 3.45 -16.91
C ALA A 112 -3.28 2.80 -17.73
N SER A 113 -3.11 1.52 -18.09
CA SER A 113 -4.17 0.78 -18.77
C SER A 113 -5.39 0.57 -17.85
N GLN A 114 -6.59 0.44 -18.43
CA GLN A 114 -7.81 0.10 -17.68
C GLN A 114 -7.67 -1.24 -16.93
N GLU A 115 -6.86 -2.16 -17.47
CA GLU A 115 -6.54 -3.44 -16.82
C GLU A 115 -5.71 -3.23 -15.55
N THR A 116 -4.68 -2.38 -15.60
CA THR A 116 -3.88 -1.98 -14.44
C THR A 116 -4.76 -1.39 -13.33
N VAL A 117 -5.69 -0.50 -13.70
CA VAL A 117 -6.66 0.08 -12.76
C VAL A 117 -7.54 -1.01 -12.10
N ASN A 118 -8.03 -1.96 -12.89
CA ASN A 118 -8.89 -3.04 -12.38
C ASN A 118 -8.13 -3.98 -11.43
N ILE A 119 -6.86 -4.29 -11.72
CA ILE A 119 -6.02 -5.12 -10.84
C ILE A 119 -5.79 -4.41 -9.50
N ILE A 120 -5.36 -3.14 -9.54
CA ILE A 120 -5.06 -2.36 -8.33
C ILE A 120 -6.30 -2.23 -7.45
N THR A 121 -7.44 -1.87 -8.05
CA THR A 121 -8.70 -1.71 -7.33
C THR A 121 -9.20 -3.04 -6.76
N GLY A 122 -9.06 -4.15 -7.47
CA GLY A 122 -9.36 -5.49 -6.97
C GLY A 122 -8.53 -5.86 -5.74
N VAL A 123 -7.22 -5.62 -5.77
CA VAL A 123 -6.35 -5.87 -4.60
C VAL A 123 -6.79 -5.02 -3.40
N VAL A 124 -7.04 -3.73 -3.59
CA VAL A 124 -7.49 -2.84 -2.51
C VAL A 124 -8.82 -3.29 -1.90
N GLN A 125 -9.77 -3.73 -2.72
CA GLN A 125 -11.05 -4.29 -2.23
C GLN A 125 -10.86 -5.56 -1.41
N ASP A 126 -10.06 -6.50 -1.90
CA ASP A 126 -9.82 -7.77 -1.22
C ASP A 126 -9.02 -7.58 0.08
N CYS A 127 -8.11 -6.62 0.13
CA CYS A 127 -7.42 -6.23 1.35
C CYS A 127 -8.37 -5.55 2.35
N GLY A 128 -9.33 -4.75 1.88
CA GLY A 128 -10.37 -4.14 2.71
C GLY A 128 -11.23 -5.20 3.40
N LYS A 129 -11.69 -6.22 2.67
CA LYS A 129 -12.48 -7.33 3.23
C LYS A 129 -11.72 -8.10 4.31
N GLN A 130 -10.40 -8.26 4.16
CA GLN A 130 -9.58 -8.97 5.16
C GLN A 130 -9.55 -8.28 6.53
N VAL A 131 -9.82 -6.98 6.57
CA VAL A 131 -9.75 -6.18 7.78
C VAL A 131 -11.09 -5.59 8.22
N GLU A 132 -12.19 -5.89 7.51
CA GLU A 132 -13.51 -5.26 7.71
C GLU A 132 -14.08 -5.47 9.12
N ASN A 133 -13.77 -6.62 9.74
CA ASN A 133 -14.30 -7.00 11.06
C ASN A 133 -13.29 -6.74 12.19
N MET A 134 -12.18 -6.09 11.88
CA MET A 134 -11.13 -5.80 12.85
C MET A 134 -11.40 -4.49 13.57
N THR A 135 -10.96 -4.39 14.82
CA THR A 135 -11.21 -3.21 15.67
C THR A 135 -9.93 -2.51 16.08
N ASN A 136 -8.78 -3.19 16.02
CA ASN A 136 -7.50 -2.60 16.35
C ASN A 136 -6.93 -1.87 15.12
N ALA A 137 -6.88 -0.54 15.19
CA ALA A 137 -6.42 0.31 14.11
C ALA A 137 -4.98 -0.01 13.65
N CYS A 138 -4.08 -0.34 14.58
CA CYS A 138 -2.70 -0.73 14.24
C CYS A 138 -2.64 -2.09 13.53
N GLU A 139 -3.41 -3.09 13.99
CA GLU A 139 -3.47 -4.39 13.34
C GLU A 139 -4.07 -4.28 11.93
N ILE A 140 -5.09 -3.44 11.77
CA ILE A 140 -5.65 -3.07 10.47
C ILE A 140 -4.58 -2.45 9.59
N GLY A 141 -3.86 -1.44 10.07
CA GLY A 141 -2.79 -0.76 9.33
C GLY A 141 -1.71 -1.74 8.85
N TRP A 142 -1.28 -2.67 9.71
CA TRP A 142 -0.32 -3.71 9.35
C TRP A 142 -0.88 -4.66 8.29
N LYS A 143 -2.03 -5.29 8.54
CA LYS A 143 -2.60 -6.30 7.61
C LYS A 143 -2.99 -5.70 6.27
N PHE A 144 -3.63 -4.54 6.29
CA PHE A 144 -4.02 -3.84 5.06
C PHE A 144 -2.79 -3.37 4.28
N GLY A 145 -1.80 -2.77 4.96
CA GLY A 145 -0.54 -2.35 4.35
C GLY A 145 0.22 -3.52 3.73
N LYS A 146 0.36 -4.63 4.46
CA LYS A 146 0.96 -5.88 3.96
C LYS A 146 0.23 -6.40 2.72
N CYS A 147 -1.10 -6.50 2.79
CA CYS A 147 -1.90 -7.02 1.70
C CYS A 147 -1.80 -6.15 0.43
N THR A 148 -1.86 -4.83 0.57
CA THR A 148 -1.71 -3.87 -0.54
C THR A 148 -0.26 -3.75 -1.03
N GLY A 149 0.72 -4.15 -0.22
CA GLY A 149 2.11 -4.30 -0.64
C GLY A 149 2.28 -5.25 -1.83
N LYS A 150 1.34 -6.19 -2.05
CA LYS A 150 1.30 -7.05 -3.25
C LYS A 150 1.23 -6.24 -4.54
N ILE A 151 0.66 -5.03 -4.51
CA ILE A 151 0.58 -4.15 -5.69
C ILE A 151 1.98 -3.72 -6.15
N LEU A 152 2.96 -3.61 -5.24
CA LEU A 152 4.37 -3.31 -5.58
C LEU A 152 5.13 -4.50 -6.16
N ALA A 153 4.61 -5.72 -5.99
CA ALA A 153 5.21 -6.96 -6.49
C ALA A 153 4.75 -7.34 -7.90
N PHE A 154 3.70 -6.67 -8.42
CA PHE A 154 3.41 -6.60 -9.86
C PHE A 154 4.30 -5.51 -10.45
#